data_AF-G2YDF2-F1
#
_entry.id   AF-G2YDF2-F1
#
_cell.length_a   1.000
_cell.length_b   1.000
_cell.length_c   1.000
_cell.angle_alpha   90.00
_cell.angle_beta   90.00
_cell.angle_gamma   90.00
#
_symmetry.space_group_name_H-M   'P 1'
#
loop_
_entity.id
_entity.type
_entity.pdbx_description
1 polymer ?
#
loop_
_entity_poly.entity_id
_entity_poly.type
_entity_poly.pdbx_seq_one_letter_code
_entity_poly.pdbx_strand_id
1 'polypeptide(L)'
;MAAHISRDYSPSSAEKASYPIEHAREGIHDAGEDNDPSHHLHRGLKSRQITMIAIGGAIGTGLIIGTGKALAQAGPAPLLIGYSLVGLLCFLVMAALGEMAAWLPLASGFTGYATRFVDPALGFCLGWNYWFKYIIVTPNNLTAASLVIQYWLPREKVNPGVFIAIFLVAIVCINYFGVKFFGEFEFWLSSIKVVVILGLIILSLVLVCGGGPDHQATGFKYWKDPGAFHEYILSGNSGRFLAVWSTFTTAVFAFLGTELVGVTVGEAANPRKVIPKAIKLTFYRILLFYVVLVFFLGMLVPYNSKLLLDSNTKSNSASASPFVVAIKISGIQFLPAIFNACILIFVFSAANSDLYIASRTLYGLAAEGKAFKIFKRTDRRGVPIYALGLSTAFCLLAFLGVNTASYTVFGYFVNLVTMFGLLTWISILISHIYFVRARRAQGVQNTEMAYVAPLGIYGSYGALAFCILIAIFKGFALFCYKKTAKAGTKPVFDHSTFITTYLGIPLYFIMFFGYKYTMKTKVLRPEEADLFTGKARIDAEEQEYLAQEAARKGSNQETKGERIYRLTLGWAF
;
A
#
# COMPACT_ATOMS: atom_id res chain seq x y z
N MET A 1 0.06 -3.63 65.42
CA MET A 1 -1.00 -2.67 65.03
C MET A 1 -0.69 -2.16 63.63
N ALA A 2 -1.13 -2.87 62.60
CA ALA A 2 -1.02 -2.47 61.20
C ALA A 2 -2.11 -3.19 60.42
N ALA A 3 -2.96 -2.40 59.76
CA ALA A 3 -4.26 -2.81 59.24
C ALA A 3 -4.18 -3.40 57.82
N HIS A 4 -5.08 -4.36 57.61
CA HIS A 4 -5.49 -4.99 56.36
C HIS A 4 -5.89 -3.99 55.26
N ILE A 5 -5.52 -4.30 54.00
CA ILE A 5 -6.33 -3.97 52.82
C ILE A 5 -6.32 -5.20 51.89
N SER A 6 -7.37 -6.01 51.96
CA SER A 6 -7.74 -7.01 50.96
C SER A 6 -8.48 -6.31 49.81
N ARG A 7 -8.06 -6.57 48.57
CA ARG A 7 -8.76 -6.15 47.35
C ARG A 7 -9.80 -7.19 46.99
N ASP A 8 -11.05 -6.96 47.39
CA ASP A 8 -12.21 -7.64 46.80
C ASP A 8 -12.76 -6.80 45.64
N TYR A 9 -12.69 -7.37 44.44
CA TYR A 9 -13.31 -6.81 43.24
C TYR A 9 -14.73 -7.40 43.13
N SER A 10 -15.73 -6.60 43.51
CA SER A 10 -17.15 -6.95 43.34
C SER A 10 -17.63 -6.58 41.93
N PRO A 11 -18.31 -7.48 41.19
CA PRO A 11 -18.90 -7.17 39.89
C PRO A 11 -20.31 -6.60 40.10
N SER A 12 -20.43 -5.29 40.35
CA SER A 12 -21.73 -4.65 40.50
C SER A 12 -21.65 -3.15 40.24
N SER A 13 -21.69 -2.76 38.98
CA SER A 13 -22.40 -1.59 38.43
C SER A 13 -21.87 -1.32 37.01
N ALA A 14 -22.45 -2.02 36.04
CA ALA A 14 -22.37 -1.58 34.65
C ALA A 14 -23.18 -0.29 34.53
N GLU A 15 -22.54 0.83 34.85
CA GLU A 15 -23.05 2.15 34.55
C GLU A 15 -23.07 2.26 33.02
N LYS A 16 -24.26 2.05 32.44
CA LYS A 16 -24.51 2.27 31.02
C LYS A 16 -24.09 3.71 30.73
N ALA A 17 -22.97 3.89 30.03
CA ALA A 17 -22.62 5.18 29.45
C ALA A 17 -23.73 5.55 28.45
N SER A 18 -24.72 6.29 28.94
CA SER A 18 -25.82 6.82 28.15
C SER A 18 -25.28 7.97 27.33
N TYR A 19 -24.86 7.68 26.10
CA TYR A 19 -24.53 8.73 25.14
C TYR A 19 -25.80 9.54 24.84
N PRO A 20 -25.76 10.88 24.86
CA PRO A 20 -26.92 11.70 24.51
C PRO A 20 -27.25 11.49 23.02
N ILE A 21 -28.27 10.69 22.74
CA ILE A 21 -28.87 10.54 21.41
C ILE A 21 -29.99 11.56 21.32
N GLU A 22 -29.66 12.82 21.06
CA GLU A 22 -30.65 13.83 20.70
C GLU A 22 -30.15 14.63 19.50
N HIS A 23 -30.89 14.50 18.39
CA HIS A 23 -30.69 15.15 17.07
C HIS A 23 -29.68 14.53 16.09
N ALA A 24 -30.02 13.37 15.52
CA ALA A 24 -29.58 12.98 14.18
C ALA A 24 -30.65 12.09 13.51
N ARG A 25 -31.84 12.64 13.26
CA ARG A 25 -32.84 12.01 12.39
C ARG A 25 -32.72 12.62 10.99
N GLU A 26 -32.67 11.73 10.01
CA GLU A 26 -32.60 11.93 8.55
C GLU A 26 -31.19 12.15 7.96
N GLY A 27 -30.55 11.05 7.52
CA GLY A 27 -29.47 11.14 6.52
C GLY A 27 -28.42 10.02 6.51
N ILE A 28 -28.23 9.30 7.62
CA ILE A 28 -27.21 8.23 7.69
C ILE A 28 -27.94 6.89 7.76
N HIS A 29 -28.25 6.34 6.59
CA HIS A 29 -28.53 4.91 6.50
C HIS A 29 -27.25 4.18 6.92
N ASP A 30 -27.35 3.36 7.96
CA ASP A 30 -26.40 2.28 8.21
C ASP A 30 -26.45 1.38 6.96
N ALA A 31 -25.54 1.62 6.01
CA ALA A 31 -25.45 0.87 4.77
C ALA A 31 -24.85 -0.49 5.11
N GLY A 32 -25.68 -1.39 5.62
CA GLY A 32 -25.17 -2.65 6.12
C GLY A 32 -26.19 -3.67 6.61
N GLU A 33 -27.40 -3.74 6.06
CA GLU A 33 -28.23 -4.96 6.15
C GLU A 33 -29.36 -4.93 5.09
N ASP A 34 -29.00 -5.14 3.81
CA ASP A 34 -29.94 -5.67 2.82
C ASP A 34 -30.23 -7.13 3.24
N ASN A 35 -31.45 -7.47 3.68
CA ASN A 35 -31.84 -8.82 4.15
C ASN A 35 -31.88 -9.90 3.04
N ASP A 36 -31.31 -9.64 1.87
CA ASP A 36 -31.26 -10.60 0.75
C ASP A 36 -29.94 -11.39 0.76
N PRO A 37 -29.96 -12.70 1.09
CA PRO A 37 -28.76 -13.54 1.13
C PRO A 37 -28.04 -13.69 -0.23
N SER A 38 -28.68 -13.29 -1.35
CA SER A 38 -28.07 -13.33 -2.68
C SER A 38 -27.14 -12.13 -2.99
N HIS A 39 -27.04 -11.16 -2.07
CA HIS A 39 -26.30 -9.91 -2.24
C HIS A 39 -25.24 -9.68 -1.15
N HIS A 40 -24.70 -10.73 -0.53
CA HIS A 40 -23.65 -10.61 0.50
C HIS A 40 -22.33 -11.24 0.07
N LEU A 41 -21.21 -10.57 0.39
CA LEU A 41 -19.88 -11.17 0.36
C LEU A 41 -19.77 -12.16 1.52
N HIS A 42 -19.38 -13.40 1.24
CA HIS A 42 -19.07 -14.36 2.30
C HIS A 42 -17.80 -13.91 3.04
N ARG A 43 -17.88 -13.74 4.36
CA ARG A 43 -16.71 -13.57 5.24
C ARG A 43 -15.91 -14.88 5.28
N GLY A 44 -15.01 -15.06 4.31
CA GLY A 44 -14.33 -16.33 4.03
C GLY A 44 -12.84 -16.38 4.40
N LEU A 45 -12.24 -15.25 4.78
CA LEU A 45 -10.81 -15.15 5.08
C LEU A 45 -10.53 -15.34 6.58
N LYS A 46 -9.52 -16.15 6.90
CA LYS A 46 -9.01 -16.35 8.26
C LYS A 46 -8.10 -15.18 8.63
N SER A 47 -8.02 -14.85 9.91
CA SER A 47 -7.12 -13.81 10.45
C SER A 47 -5.67 -13.92 9.93
N ARG A 48 -5.10 -15.15 9.87
CA ARG A 48 -3.76 -15.39 9.29
C ARG A 48 -3.64 -14.95 7.82
N GLN A 49 -4.69 -15.15 7.02
CA GLN A 49 -4.70 -14.84 5.60
C GLN A 49 -4.78 -13.33 5.41
N ILE A 50 -5.64 -12.66 6.18
CA ILE A 50 -5.80 -11.20 6.18
C ILE A 50 -4.47 -10.52 6.50
N THR A 51 -3.79 -10.96 7.55
CA THR A 51 -2.46 -10.44 7.93
C THR A 51 -1.44 -10.64 6.81
N MET A 52 -1.40 -11.85 6.21
CA MET A 52 -0.47 -12.13 5.12
C MET A 52 -0.80 -11.33 3.85
N ILE A 53 -2.06 -11.11 3.53
CA ILE A 53 -2.51 -10.25 2.42
C ILE A 53 -2.04 -8.81 2.65
N ALA A 54 -2.20 -8.27 3.88
CA ALA A 54 -1.74 -6.93 4.21
C ALA A 54 -0.20 -6.80 4.08
N ILE A 55 0.55 -7.82 4.47
CA ILE A 55 2.01 -7.85 4.32
C ILE A 55 2.43 -7.99 2.86
N GLY A 56 1.81 -8.94 2.14
CA GLY A 56 2.09 -9.22 0.73
C GLY A 56 1.70 -8.07 -0.20
N GLY A 57 0.66 -7.31 0.14
CA GLY A 57 0.25 -6.09 -0.55
C GLY A 57 1.18 -4.91 -0.27
N ALA A 58 1.79 -4.87 0.92
CA ALA A 58 2.79 -3.88 1.29
C ALA A 58 4.20 -4.19 0.77
N ILE A 59 4.44 -5.30 0.07
CA ILE A 59 5.74 -5.64 -0.54
C ILE A 59 5.51 -5.89 -2.04
N GLY A 60 5.78 -4.85 -2.84
CA GLY A 60 5.45 -4.84 -4.26
C GLY A 60 6.63 -4.58 -5.20
N THR A 61 6.28 -4.45 -6.48
CA THR A 61 7.21 -4.15 -7.58
C THR A 61 7.91 -2.81 -7.43
N GLY A 62 7.35 -1.85 -6.68
CA GLY A 62 8.00 -0.56 -6.44
C GLY A 62 9.32 -0.66 -5.69
N LEU A 63 9.44 -1.55 -4.70
CA LEU A 63 10.70 -1.79 -3.99
C LEU A 63 11.70 -2.57 -4.86
N ILE A 64 11.23 -3.62 -5.53
CA ILE A 64 12.12 -4.60 -6.16
C ILE A 64 12.52 -4.21 -7.59
N ILE A 65 11.69 -3.48 -8.32
CA ILE A 65 11.96 -3.03 -9.69
C ILE A 65 12.15 -1.51 -9.71
N GLY A 66 11.25 -0.77 -9.06
CA GLY A 66 11.24 0.69 -9.10
C GLY A 66 12.51 1.36 -8.57
N THR A 67 13.13 0.79 -7.53
CA THR A 67 14.39 1.31 -6.93
C THR A 67 15.53 1.44 -7.93
N GLY A 68 15.56 0.64 -9.00
CA GLY A 68 16.64 0.65 -9.98
C GLY A 68 16.72 1.96 -10.75
N LYS A 69 15.57 2.52 -11.11
CA LYS A 69 15.46 3.84 -11.73
C LYS A 69 15.92 4.93 -10.78
N ALA A 70 15.44 4.90 -9.55
CA ALA A 70 15.78 5.91 -8.55
C ALA A 70 17.27 5.90 -8.19
N LEU A 71 17.88 4.72 -8.06
CA LEU A 71 19.32 4.59 -7.83
C LEU A 71 20.13 5.17 -9.00
N ALA A 72 19.79 4.78 -10.22
CA ALA A 72 20.51 5.25 -11.42
C ALA A 72 20.39 6.78 -11.60
N GLN A 73 19.22 7.34 -11.30
CA GLN A 73 18.96 8.77 -11.48
C GLN A 73 19.59 9.63 -10.38
N ALA A 74 19.60 9.16 -9.13
CA ALA A 74 19.87 10.02 -7.99
C ALA A 74 21.11 9.61 -7.16
N GLY A 75 21.57 8.37 -7.28
CA GLY A 75 22.65 7.86 -6.44
C GLY A 75 22.17 7.34 -5.07
N PRO A 76 23.07 6.72 -4.29
CA PRO A 76 22.70 5.95 -3.11
C PRO A 76 22.21 6.81 -1.94
N ALA A 77 22.79 8.00 -1.70
CA ALA A 77 22.36 8.85 -0.58
C ALA A 77 20.98 9.49 -0.82
N PRO A 78 20.68 10.10 -1.99
CA PRO A 78 19.32 10.55 -2.31
C PRO A 78 18.26 9.45 -2.28
N LEU A 79 18.63 8.23 -2.67
CA LEU A 79 17.75 7.07 -2.58
C LEU A 79 17.40 6.76 -1.11
N LEU A 80 18.40 6.68 -0.23
CA LEU A 80 18.18 6.44 1.19
C LEU A 80 17.35 7.55 1.85
N ILE A 81 17.68 8.82 1.59
CA ILE A 81 16.94 9.97 2.11
C ILE A 81 15.48 9.93 1.65
N GLY A 82 15.25 9.67 0.36
CA GLY A 82 13.92 9.57 -0.23
C GLY A 82 13.05 8.51 0.42
N TYR A 83 13.58 7.29 0.53
CA TYR A 83 12.85 6.17 1.13
C TYR A 83 12.63 6.36 2.64
N SER A 84 13.55 7.02 3.34
CA SER A 84 13.40 7.31 4.78
C SER A 84 12.32 8.37 5.03
N LEU A 85 12.32 9.47 4.27
CA LEU A 85 11.35 10.56 4.43
C LEU A 85 9.94 10.13 4.00
N VAL A 86 9.82 9.42 2.87
CA VAL A 86 8.52 8.89 2.44
C VAL A 86 8.08 7.72 3.33
N GLY A 87 9.00 6.94 3.88
CA GLY A 87 8.69 5.94 4.89
C GLY A 87 8.09 6.55 6.16
N LEU A 88 8.67 7.65 6.65
CA LEU A 88 8.09 8.42 7.77
C LEU A 88 6.72 8.98 7.41
N LEU A 89 6.56 9.55 6.20
CA LEU A 89 5.28 10.04 5.69
C LEU A 89 4.22 8.93 5.70
N CYS A 90 4.55 7.76 5.15
CA CYS A 90 3.69 6.59 5.12
C CYS A 90 3.30 6.15 6.54
N PHE A 91 4.25 6.10 7.47
CA PHE A 91 3.96 5.79 8.87
C PHE A 91 2.96 6.78 9.49
N LEU A 92 3.08 8.08 9.23
CA LEU A 92 2.13 9.08 9.73
C LEU A 92 0.72 8.90 9.14
N VAL A 93 0.62 8.53 7.86
CA VAL A 93 -0.67 8.17 7.22
C VAL A 93 -1.30 6.95 7.91
N MET A 94 -0.50 5.91 8.18
CA MET A 94 -0.97 4.69 8.83
C MET A 94 -1.35 4.91 10.30
N ALA A 95 -0.60 5.74 11.00
CA ALA A 95 -0.93 6.19 12.35
C ALA A 95 -2.26 6.95 12.39
N ALA A 96 -2.46 7.92 11.48
CA ALA A 96 -3.69 8.67 11.34
C ALA A 96 -4.90 7.77 11.05
N LEU A 97 -4.74 6.82 10.12
CA LEU A 97 -5.75 5.82 9.82
C LEU A 97 -6.08 4.94 11.02
N GLY A 98 -5.04 4.54 11.75
CA GLY A 98 -5.18 3.69 12.92
C GLY A 98 -5.85 4.35 14.12
N GLU A 99 -5.65 5.65 14.33
CA GLU A 99 -6.35 6.43 15.37
C GLU A 99 -7.86 6.46 15.09
N MET A 100 -8.27 6.74 13.84
CA MET A 100 -9.68 6.67 13.45
C MET A 100 -10.25 5.26 13.61
N ALA A 101 -9.50 4.26 13.15
CA ALA A 101 -9.95 2.87 13.12
C ALA A 101 -10.00 2.21 14.50
N ALA A 102 -9.16 2.64 15.44
CA ALA A 102 -9.21 2.18 16.83
C ALA A 102 -10.43 2.74 17.57
N TRP A 103 -10.87 3.96 17.22
CA TRP A 103 -12.09 4.53 17.79
C TRP A 103 -13.35 3.83 17.27
N LEU A 104 -13.48 3.80 15.94
CA LEU A 104 -14.62 3.22 15.23
C LEU A 104 -14.13 2.33 14.08
N PRO A 105 -13.96 1.02 14.26
CA PRO A 105 -13.63 0.12 13.17
C PRO A 105 -14.80 -0.02 12.18
N LEU A 106 -14.73 0.71 11.06
CA LEU A 106 -15.75 0.65 10.00
C LEU A 106 -15.42 -0.40 8.92
N ALA A 107 -16.44 -1.15 8.49
CA ALA A 107 -16.31 -2.12 7.39
C ALA A 107 -15.95 -1.45 6.04
N SER A 108 -16.45 -0.24 5.81
CA SER A 108 -16.11 0.61 4.66
C SER A 108 -14.68 1.17 4.69
N GLY A 109 -13.92 0.92 5.77
CA GLY A 109 -12.56 1.40 5.96
C GLY A 109 -12.43 2.92 5.87
N PHE A 110 -11.34 3.40 5.25
CA PHE A 110 -11.06 4.83 5.14
C PHE A 110 -12.06 5.62 4.29
N THR A 111 -12.79 4.98 3.38
CA THR A 111 -13.87 5.65 2.63
C THR A 111 -15.05 5.99 3.52
N GLY A 112 -15.30 5.14 4.53
CA GLY A 112 -16.27 5.39 5.60
C GLY A 112 -15.87 6.57 6.48
N TYR A 113 -14.61 6.63 6.92
CA TYR A 113 -14.11 7.75 7.72
C TYR A 113 -14.25 9.09 6.98
N ALA A 114 -13.93 9.12 5.69
CA ALA A 114 -14.12 10.30 4.87
C ALA A 114 -15.60 10.72 4.75
N THR A 115 -16.50 9.74 4.55
CA THR A 115 -17.94 9.98 4.50
C THR A 115 -18.47 10.53 5.82
N ARG A 116 -18.04 9.93 6.94
CA ARG A 116 -18.62 10.13 8.27
C ARG A 116 -18.07 11.33 9.02
N PHE A 117 -16.79 11.67 8.82
CA PHE A 117 -16.14 12.76 9.54
C PHE A 117 -15.94 14.03 8.70
N VAL A 118 -16.01 13.94 7.38
CA VAL A 118 -15.71 15.08 6.48
C VAL A 118 -16.90 15.45 5.62
N ASP A 119 -17.18 14.66 4.59
CA ASP A 119 -18.20 14.93 3.58
C ASP A 119 -18.47 13.64 2.80
N PRO A 120 -19.72 13.24 2.58
CA PRO A 120 -20.04 12.09 1.73
C PRO A 120 -19.43 12.14 0.32
N ALA A 121 -19.22 13.34 -0.25
CA ALA A 121 -18.53 13.51 -1.53
C ALA A 121 -17.05 13.11 -1.45
N LEU A 122 -16.38 13.36 -0.32
CA LEU A 122 -14.99 12.92 -0.12
C LEU A 122 -14.93 11.40 -0.04
N GLY A 123 -15.87 10.77 0.66
CA GLY A 123 -15.96 9.32 0.76
C GLY A 123 -16.23 8.65 -0.59
N PHE A 124 -17.16 9.19 -1.39
CA PHE A 124 -17.41 8.76 -2.76
C PHE A 124 -16.15 8.87 -3.63
N CYS A 125 -15.52 10.05 -3.65
CA CYS A 125 -14.34 10.31 -4.47
C CYS A 125 -13.17 9.41 -4.07
N LEU A 126 -12.93 9.24 -2.76
CA LEU A 126 -11.87 8.38 -2.23
C LEU A 126 -12.07 6.92 -2.64
N GLY A 127 -13.30 6.39 -2.60
CA GLY A 127 -13.58 5.03 -3.01
C GLY A 127 -13.33 4.80 -4.51
N TRP A 128 -13.80 5.70 -5.37
CA TRP A 128 -13.51 5.62 -6.82
C TRP A 128 -12.03 5.82 -7.15
N ASN A 129 -11.35 6.77 -6.49
CA ASN A 129 -9.91 6.97 -6.60
C ASN A 129 -9.13 5.70 -6.23
N TYR A 130 -9.55 5.02 -5.17
CA TYR A 130 -8.93 3.76 -4.74
C TYR A 130 -9.18 2.64 -5.76
N TRP A 131 -10.38 2.56 -6.35
CA TRP A 131 -10.65 1.63 -7.45
C TRP A 131 -9.77 1.92 -8.68
N PHE A 132 -9.66 3.18 -9.11
CA PHE A 132 -8.77 3.60 -10.21
C PHE A 132 -7.32 3.21 -9.96
N LYS A 133 -6.84 3.33 -8.72
CA LYS A 133 -5.52 2.86 -8.34
C LYS A 133 -5.33 1.37 -8.67
N TYR A 134 -6.27 0.50 -8.26
CA TYR A 134 -6.09 -0.95 -8.41
C TYR A 134 -6.31 -1.46 -9.83
N ILE A 135 -7.22 -0.86 -10.60
CA ILE A 135 -7.37 -1.25 -12.01
C ILE A 135 -6.17 -0.87 -12.87
N ILE A 136 -5.33 0.07 -12.43
CA ILE A 136 -4.08 0.46 -13.12
C ILE A 136 -2.86 -0.29 -12.55
N VAL A 137 -2.82 -0.56 -11.25
CA VAL A 137 -1.68 -1.30 -10.66
C VAL A 137 -1.68 -2.78 -11.05
N THR A 138 -2.86 -3.37 -11.30
CA THR A 138 -2.95 -4.75 -11.81
C THR A 138 -2.23 -4.91 -13.17
N PRO A 139 -2.54 -4.13 -14.23
CA PRO A 139 -1.79 -4.18 -15.48
C PRO A 139 -0.33 -3.72 -15.35
N ASN A 140 -0.01 -2.85 -14.37
CA ASN A 140 1.37 -2.53 -14.04
C ASN A 140 2.18 -3.76 -13.62
N ASN A 141 1.61 -4.58 -12.74
CA ASN A 141 2.23 -5.82 -12.30
C ASN A 141 2.28 -6.84 -13.45
N LEU A 142 1.24 -7.00 -14.27
CA LEU A 142 1.33 -7.85 -15.47
C LEU A 142 2.46 -7.42 -16.43
N THR A 143 2.64 -6.10 -16.61
CA THR A 143 3.75 -5.55 -17.41
C THR A 143 5.10 -5.85 -16.77
N ALA A 144 5.22 -5.73 -15.45
CA ALA A 144 6.42 -6.10 -14.71
C ALA A 144 6.76 -7.60 -14.84
N ALA A 145 5.75 -8.48 -14.81
CA ALA A 145 5.96 -9.92 -15.00
C ALA A 145 6.54 -10.20 -16.40
N SER A 146 6.02 -9.51 -17.42
CA SER A 146 6.54 -9.62 -18.79
C SER A 146 8.00 -9.13 -18.90
N LEU A 147 8.39 -8.10 -18.15
CA LEU A 147 9.78 -7.61 -18.09
C LEU A 147 10.72 -8.62 -17.43
N VAL A 148 10.26 -9.30 -16.39
CA VAL A 148 11.10 -10.26 -15.65
C VAL A 148 11.28 -11.56 -16.44
N ILE A 149 10.26 -12.04 -17.16
CA ILE A 149 10.37 -13.22 -18.03
C ILE A 149 11.38 -13.04 -19.16
N GLN A 150 11.59 -11.80 -19.61
CA GLN A 150 12.60 -11.47 -20.63
C GLN A 150 14.04 -11.82 -20.19
N TYR A 151 14.26 -12.10 -18.89
CA TYR A 151 15.50 -12.71 -18.41
C TYR A 151 15.81 -14.05 -19.12
N TRP A 152 14.81 -14.93 -19.26
CA TRP A 152 15.00 -16.26 -19.85
C TRP A 152 14.59 -16.31 -21.32
N LEU A 153 13.52 -15.59 -21.67
CA LEU A 153 12.93 -15.60 -23.00
C LEU A 153 12.94 -14.19 -23.59
N PRO A 154 13.97 -13.84 -24.37
CA PRO A 154 14.06 -12.54 -25.02
C PRO A 154 12.83 -12.26 -25.88
N ARG A 155 12.49 -10.98 -25.99
CA ARG A 155 11.31 -10.50 -26.73
C ARG A 155 11.35 -10.88 -28.21
N GLU A 156 12.53 -11.07 -28.79
CA GLU A 156 12.72 -11.53 -30.17
C GLU A 156 12.27 -12.98 -30.37
N LYS A 157 12.33 -13.80 -29.31
CA LYS A 157 11.90 -15.20 -29.36
C LYS A 157 10.41 -15.35 -29.07
N VAL A 158 9.90 -14.63 -28.07
CA VAL A 158 8.50 -14.74 -27.64
C VAL A 158 7.93 -13.36 -27.36
N ASN A 159 6.78 -13.06 -27.97
CA ASN A 159 6.07 -11.82 -27.73
C ASN A 159 5.66 -11.69 -26.24
N PRO A 160 6.02 -10.58 -25.55
CA PRO A 160 5.67 -10.35 -24.15
C PRO A 160 4.17 -10.47 -23.84
N GLY A 161 3.31 -10.21 -24.84
CA GLY A 161 1.86 -10.35 -24.74
C GLY A 161 1.39 -11.76 -24.41
N VAL A 162 2.14 -12.79 -24.81
CA VAL A 162 1.82 -14.19 -24.48
C VAL A 162 1.84 -14.40 -22.96
N PHE A 163 2.88 -13.90 -22.29
CA PHE A 163 3.00 -14.01 -20.84
C PHE A 163 1.97 -13.15 -20.12
N ILE A 164 1.69 -11.95 -20.62
CA ILE A 164 0.61 -11.11 -20.08
C ILE A 164 -0.73 -11.86 -20.13
N ALA A 165 -1.05 -12.51 -21.25
CA ALA A 165 -2.27 -13.30 -21.40
C ALA A 165 -2.32 -14.49 -20.42
N ILE A 166 -1.23 -15.27 -20.31
CA ILE A 166 -1.15 -16.42 -19.40
C ILE A 166 -1.38 -15.99 -17.95
N PHE A 167 -0.67 -14.94 -17.50
CA PHE A 167 -0.79 -14.44 -16.14
C PHE A 167 -2.18 -13.88 -15.86
N LEU A 168 -2.76 -13.14 -16.82
CA LEU A 168 -4.10 -12.59 -16.71
C LEU A 168 -5.15 -13.69 -16.57
N VAL A 169 -5.12 -14.71 -17.44
CA VAL A 169 -6.05 -15.85 -17.38
C VAL A 169 -5.93 -16.56 -16.04
N ALA A 170 -4.71 -16.84 -15.57
CA ALA A 170 -4.48 -17.48 -14.28
C ALA A 170 -5.06 -16.67 -13.11
N ILE A 171 -4.81 -15.35 -13.08
CA ILE A 171 -5.30 -14.45 -12.02
C ILE A 171 -6.83 -14.36 -12.03
N VAL A 172 -7.45 -14.26 -13.21
CA VAL A 172 -8.91 -14.22 -13.36
C VAL A 172 -9.53 -15.52 -12.86
N CYS A 173 -8.95 -16.67 -13.22
CA CYS A 173 -9.38 -17.97 -12.72
C CYS A 173 -9.32 -18.02 -11.19
N ILE A 174 -8.19 -17.64 -10.59
CA ILE A 174 -8.03 -17.63 -9.12
C ILE A 174 -9.08 -16.74 -8.46
N ASN A 175 -9.31 -15.54 -8.99
CA ASN A 175 -10.29 -14.59 -8.46
C ASN A 175 -11.75 -15.03 -8.66
N TYR A 176 -12.01 -15.86 -9.67
CA TYR A 176 -13.33 -16.41 -9.97
C TYR A 176 -13.67 -17.66 -9.13
N PHE A 177 -12.71 -18.53 -8.84
CA PHE A 177 -12.97 -19.79 -8.12
C PHE A 177 -13.24 -19.63 -6.61
N GLY A 178 -13.19 -18.40 -6.08
CA GLY A 178 -13.76 -18.04 -4.78
C GLY A 178 -12.75 -17.56 -3.74
N VAL A 179 -13.24 -16.80 -2.77
CA VAL A 179 -12.44 -16.06 -1.77
C VAL A 179 -11.56 -16.97 -0.90
N LYS A 180 -12.03 -18.18 -0.58
CA LYS A 180 -11.26 -19.14 0.24
C LYS A 180 -10.00 -19.64 -0.46
N PHE A 181 -10.12 -19.96 -1.75
CA PHE A 181 -9.00 -20.43 -2.57
C PHE A 181 -7.98 -19.30 -2.76
N PHE A 182 -8.46 -18.10 -3.11
CA PHE A 182 -7.64 -16.89 -3.16
C PHE A 182 -6.87 -16.67 -1.84
N GLY A 183 -7.55 -16.76 -0.69
CA GLY A 183 -6.95 -16.50 0.62
C GLY A 183 -5.84 -17.47 1.02
N GLU A 184 -6.01 -18.78 0.77
CA GLU A 184 -4.93 -19.76 1.04
C GLU A 184 -3.79 -19.61 0.04
N PHE A 185 -4.09 -19.35 -1.22
CA PHE A 185 -3.07 -19.13 -2.25
C PHE A 185 -2.20 -17.91 -1.94
N GLU A 186 -2.84 -16.79 -1.61
CA GLU A 186 -2.13 -15.54 -1.29
C GLU A 186 -1.37 -15.63 0.04
N PHE A 187 -1.86 -16.41 1.01
CA PHE A 187 -1.11 -16.71 2.23
C PHE A 187 0.26 -17.31 1.91
N TRP A 188 0.31 -18.36 1.08
CA TRP A 188 1.56 -19.03 0.70
C TRP A 188 2.47 -18.13 -0.14
N LEU A 189 1.92 -17.42 -1.13
CA LEU A 189 2.72 -16.50 -1.95
C LEU A 189 3.32 -15.38 -1.12
N SER A 190 2.56 -14.82 -0.18
CA SER A 190 3.05 -13.79 0.73
C SER A 190 4.09 -14.32 1.72
N SER A 191 3.98 -15.58 2.16
CA SER A 191 5.02 -16.21 2.99
C SER A 191 6.34 -16.33 2.22
N ILE A 192 6.29 -16.76 0.95
CA ILE A 192 7.46 -16.80 0.07
C ILE A 192 8.05 -15.39 -0.09
N LYS A 193 7.21 -14.37 -0.28
CA LYS A 193 7.67 -12.98 -0.38
C LYS A 193 8.52 -12.56 0.81
N VAL A 194 8.04 -12.80 2.03
CA VAL A 194 8.77 -12.41 3.23
C VAL A 194 10.10 -13.17 3.36
N VAL A 195 10.12 -14.48 3.09
CA VAL A 195 11.35 -15.27 3.13
C VAL A 195 12.38 -14.75 2.12
N VAL A 196 11.95 -14.43 0.91
CA VAL A 196 12.83 -13.90 -0.14
C VAL A 196 13.40 -12.53 0.24
N ILE A 197 12.59 -11.63 0.80
CA ILE A 197 13.07 -10.31 1.26
C ILE A 197 14.07 -10.46 2.41
N LEU A 198 13.80 -11.32 3.39
CA LEU A 198 14.74 -11.59 4.48
C LEU A 198 16.05 -12.19 3.95
N GLY A 199 15.96 -13.17 3.04
CA GLY A 199 17.11 -13.74 2.36
C GLY A 199 17.90 -12.69 1.56
N LEU A 200 17.22 -11.75 0.92
CA LEU A 200 17.85 -10.64 0.19
C LEU A 200 18.56 -9.67 1.13
N ILE A 201 18.00 -9.35 2.30
CA ILE A 201 18.66 -8.52 3.32
C ILE A 201 19.94 -9.20 3.81
N ILE A 202 19.85 -10.49 4.17
CA ILE A 202 21.00 -11.27 4.64
C ILE A 202 22.08 -11.36 3.55
N LEU A 203 21.69 -11.71 2.32
CA LEU A 203 22.59 -11.77 1.17
C LEU A 203 23.27 -10.41 0.96
N SER A 204 22.49 -9.32 1.00
CA SER A 204 23.02 -7.99 0.78
C SER A 204 24.05 -7.62 1.85
N LEU A 205 23.78 -7.94 3.12
CA LEU A 205 24.75 -7.76 4.21
C LEU A 205 26.03 -8.57 3.98
N VAL A 206 25.90 -9.84 3.61
CA VAL A 206 27.05 -10.73 3.32
C VAL A 206 27.91 -10.16 2.19
N LEU A 207 27.29 -9.69 1.11
CA LEU A 207 27.99 -9.09 -0.02
C LEU A 207 28.67 -7.77 0.35
N VAL A 208 28.01 -6.92 1.16
CA VAL A 208 28.60 -5.67 1.66
C VAL A 208 29.86 -5.96 2.49
N CYS A 209 29.85 -7.03 3.28
CA CYS A 209 30.97 -7.50 4.09
C CYS A 209 32.04 -8.29 3.31
N GLY A 210 31.86 -8.54 2.01
CA GLY A 210 32.85 -9.23 1.16
C GLY A 210 32.74 -10.75 1.14
N GLY A 211 31.61 -11.31 1.56
CA GLY A 211 31.33 -12.74 1.45
C GLY A 211 30.92 -13.20 0.03
N GLY A 212 31.11 -12.36 -0.99
CA GLY A 212 30.88 -12.72 -2.40
C GLY A 212 32.03 -13.56 -2.98
N PRO A 213 31.83 -14.21 -4.14
CA PRO A 213 32.88 -14.91 -4.89
C PRO A 213 34.11 -14.06 -5.24
N ASP A 214 33.92 -12.75 -5.36
CA ASP A 214 34.99 -11.78 -5.60
C ASP A 214 35.83 -11.50 -4.34
N HIS A 215 35.38 -11.94 -3.16
CA HIS A 215 35.96 -11.66 -1.85
C HIS A 215 36.20 -10.17 -1.58
N GLN A 216 35.48 -9.29 -2.27
CA GLN A 216 35.64 -7.84 -2.15
C GLN A 216 34.52 -7.29 -1.26
N ALA A 217 34.90 -6.76 -0.10
CA ALA A 217 33.97 -6.01 0.73
C ALA A 217 33.59 -4.70 0.02
N THR A 218 32.37 -4.65 -0.50
CA THR A 218 31.92 -3.44 -1.21
C THR A 218 31.74 -2.28 -0.24
N GLY A 219 31.20 -2.53 0.97
CA GLY A 219 31.06 -1.49 2.00
C GLY A 219 30.51 -0.17 1.45
N PHE A 220 31.19 0.93 1.75
CA PHE A 220 30.87 2.25 1.23
C PHE A 220 31.63 2.62 -0.07
N LYS A 221 32.16 1.63 -0.82
CA LYS A 221 32.91 1.87 -2.06
C LYS A 221 32.12 2.75 -3.04
N TYR A 222 30.87 2.37 -3.35
CA TYR A 222 30.04 3.12 -4.28
C TYR A 222 29.49 4.45 -3.75
N TRP A 223 29.55 4.65 -2.43
CA TRP A 223 29.27 5.95 -1.80
C TRP A 223 30.46 6.92 -1.96
N LYS A 224 31.67 6.41 -2.21
CA LYS A 224 32.87 7.22 -2.46
C LYS A 224 33.14 7.40 -3.96
N ASP A 225 33.04 6.31 -4.72
CA ASP A 225 33.26 6.29 -6.18
C ASP A 225 32.23 5.36 -6.85
N PRO A 226 31.33 5.86 -7.71
CA PRO A 226 31.29 7.20 -8.32
C PRO A 226 30.74 8.31 -7.42
N GLY A 227 30.39 8.01 -6.17
CA GLY A 227 29.99 8.98 -5.15
C GLY A 227 28.58 8.80 -4.61
N ALA A 228 28.28 9.44 -3.48
CA ALA A 228 27.02 9.23 -2.79
C ALA A 228 25.82 9.93 -3.45
N PHE A 229 26.06 11.02 -4.18
CA PHE A 229 25.03 11.82 -4.86
C PHE A 229 25.31 11.84 -6.35
N HIS A 230 24.31 11.47 -7.15
CA HIS A 230 24.30 11.74 -8.58
C HIS A 230 23.48 13.00 -8.84
N GLU A 231 24.03 13.96 -9.58
CA GLU A 231 23.33 15.21 -9.89
C GLU A 231 22.22 14.97 -10.93
N TYR A 232 21.00 15.44 -10.66
CA TYR A 232 19.86 15.23 -11.55
C TYR A 232 19.39 16.54 -12.19
N ILE A 233 19.40 16.58 -13.53
CA ILE A 233 18.96 17.70 -14.42
C ILE A 233 19.82 18.97 -14.34
N LEU A 234 20.17 19.42 -13.14
CA LEU A 234 21.04 20.57 -12.88
C LEU A 234 22.35 20.08 -12.25
N SER A 235 23.35 20.94 -12.23
CA SER A 235 24.62 20.67 -11.55
C SER A 235 24.69 21.31 -10.15
N GLY A 236 25.61 20.83 -9.32
CA GLY A 236 25.85 21.32 -7.97
C GLY A 236 24.71 21.02 -6.98
N ASN A 237 24.56 21.89 -5.97
CA ASN A 237 23.59 21.67 -4.87
C ASN A 237 22.14 21.57 -5.35
N SER A 238 21.77 22.32 -6.39
CA SER A 238 20.42 22.21 -6.99
C SER A 238 20.21 20.85 -7.65
N GLY A 239 21.22 20.33 -8.37
CA GLY A 239 21.19 18.98 -8.95
C GLY A 239 21.03 17.89 -7.90
N ARG A 240 21.74 18.00 -6.77
CA ARG A 240 21.65 17.08 -5.63
C ARG A 240 20.28 17.13 -4.95
N PHE A 241 19.68 18.33 -4.82
CA PHE A 241 18.32 18.46 -4.32
C PHE A 241 17.30 17.81 -5.24
N LEU A 242 17.37 18.07 -6.55
CA LEU A 242 16.47 17.47 -7.54
C LEU A 242 16.64 15.95 -7.60
N ALA A 243 17.85 15.44 -7.34
CA ALA A 243 18.09 14.00 -7.19
C ALA A 243 17.28 13.43 -6.02
N VAL A 244 17.35 14.03 -4.83
CA VAL A 244 16.52 13.64 -3.67
C VAL A 244 15.04 13.74 -4.00
N TRP A 245 14.60 14.84 -4.61
CA TRP A 245 13.19 15.02 -4.96
C TRP A 245 12.68 13.94 -5.92
N SER A 246 13.51 13.53 -6.88
CA SER A 246 13.16 12.49 -7.86
C SER A 246 12.87 11.13 -7.20
N THR A 247 13.52 10.82 -6.07
CA THR A 247 13.35 9.52 -5.39
C THR A 247 12.04 9.45 -4.61
N PHE A 248 11.44 10.59 -4.21
CA PHE A 248 10.15 10.60 -3.51
C PHE A 248 9.05 9.92 -4.32
N THR A 249 9.01 10.13 -5.64
CA THR A 249 7.97 9.54 -6.51
C THR A 249 8.04 8.01 -6.50
N THR A 250 9.24 7.47 -6.67
CA THR A 250 9.48 6.02 -6.66
C THR A 250 9.26 5.44 -5.27
N ALA A 251 9.69 6.15 -4.22
CA ALA A 251 9.46 5.74 -2.85
C ALA A 251 7.96 5.67 -2.51
N VAL A 252 7.17 6.67 -2.92
CA VAL A 252 5.71 6.65 -2.72
C VAL A 252 5.13 5.41 -3.37
N PHE A 253 5.45 5.15 -4.64
CA PHE A 253 5.00 3.94 -5.34
C PHE A 253 5.37 2.66 -4.57
N ALA A 254 6.58 2.59 -4.03
CA ALA A 254 7.05 1.44 -3.27
C ALA A 254 6.26 1.22 -1.96
N PHE A 255 5.83 2.29 -1.29
CA PHE A 255 5.08 2.22 -0.03
C PHE A 255 3.56 2.09 -0.20
N LEU A 256 3.01 2.23 -1.41
CA LEU A 256 1.59 2.00 -1.64
C LEU A 256 1.19 0.56 -1.33
N GLY A 257 -0.01 0.37 -0.82
CA GLY A 257 -0.51 -0.94 -0.38
C GLY A 257 -0.32 -1.18 1.11
N THR A 258 0.48 -0.35 1.80
CA THR A 258 0.53 -0.33 3.28
C THR A 258 -0.82 0.04 3.88
N GLU A 259 -1.60 0.90 3.21
CA GLU A 259 -2.94 1.29 3.64
C GLU A 259 -3.98 0.16 3.58
N LEU A 260 -3.63 -1.00 3.01
CA LEU A 260 -4.51 -2.17 2.98
C LEU A 260 -4.87 -2.66 4.38
N VAL A 261 -4.01 -2.43 5.38
CA VAL A 261 -4.31 -2.68 6.79
C VAL A 261 -5.63 -1.99 7.20
N GLY A 262 -5.89 -0.78 6.68
CA GLY A 262 -7.11 -0.02 6.94
C GLY A 262 -8.38 -0.61 6.34
N VAL A 263 -8.27 -1.37 5.26
CA VAL A 263 -9.40 -2.09 4.64
C VAL A 263 -9.70 -3.35 5.46
N THR A 264 -8.65 -4.01 5.97
CA THR A 264 -8.79 -5.23 6.76
C THR A 264 -9.30 -5.01 8.19
N VAL A 265 -9.42 -3.75 8.63
CA VAL A 265 -9.93 -3.39 9.97
C VAL A 265 -11.31 -3.97 10.23
N GLY A 266 -12.22 -3.85 9.26
CA GLY A 266 -13.60 -4.31 9.40
C GLY A 266 -13.73 -5.83 9.52
N GLU A 267 -12.67 -6.58 9.22
CA GLU A 267 -12.63 -8.04 9.28
C GLU A 267 -11.83 -8.57 10.49
N ALA A 268 -11.27 -7.68 11.32
CA ALA A 268 -10.45 -8.07 12.47
C ALA A 268 -11.32 -8.50 13.67
N ALA A 269 -10.94 -9.60 14.35
CA ALA A 269 -11.67 -10.13 15.50
C ALA A 269 -11.66 -9.21 16.74
N ASN A 270 -10.57 -8.45 16.93
CA ASN A 270 -10.51 -7.36 17.92
C ASN A 270 -9.74 -6.19 17.31
N PRO A 271 -10.42 -5.27 16.61
CA PRO A 271 -9.76 -4.18 15.90
C PRO A 271 -8.96 -3.27 16.85
N ARG A 272 -9.44 -3.01 18.07
CA ARG A 272 -8.80 -2.09 19.04
C ARG A 272 -7.45 -2.56 19.56
N LYS A 273 -7.22 -3.87 19.65
CA LYS A 273 -5.89 -4.43 19.94
C LYS A 273 -5.06 -4.69 18.68
N VAL A 274 -5.70 -5.13 17.61
CA VAL A 274 -5.02 -5.56 16.38
C VAL A 274 -4.47 -4.36 15.60
N ILE A 275 -5.23 -3.27 15.48
CA ILE A 275 -4.84 -2.07 14.73
C ILE A 275 -3.56 -1.44 15.31
N PRO A 276 -3.46 -1.13 16.61
CA PRO A 276 -2.25 -0.49 17.14
C PRO A 276 -1.02 -1.37 16.99
N LYS A 277 -1.19 -2.69 17.13
CA LYS A 277 -0.13 -3.66 16.83
C LYS A 277 0.28 -3.60 15.36
N ALA A 278 -0.68 -3.62 14.43
CA ALA A 278 -0.41 -3.57 13.00
C ALA A 278 0.32 -2.28 12.57
N ILE A 279 0.01 -1.12 13.16
CA ILE A 279 0.72 0.14 12.89
C ILE A 279 2.17 0.06 13.39
N LYS A 280 2.39 -0.44 14.61
CA LYS A 280 3.76 -0.64 15.14
C LYS A 280 4.55 -1.58 14.24
N LEU A 281 3.95 -2.68 13.78
CA LEU A 281 4.57 -3.59 12.83
C LEU A 281 4.86 -2.90 11.49
N THR A 282 3.97 -2.03 11.02
CA THR A 282 4.20 -1.25 9.79
C THR A 282 5.45 -0.37 9.90
N PHE A 283 5.70 0.26 11.06
CA PHE A 283 6.95 1.00 11.30
C PHE A 283 8.19 0.12 11.12
N TYR A 284 8.23 -1.05 11.79
CA TYR A 284 9.36 -1.98 11.67
C TYR A 284 9.51 -2.54 10.25
N ARG A 285 8.40 -2.80 9.55
CA ARG A 285 8.40 -3.24 8.13
C ARG A 285 9.01 -2.17 7.22
N ILE A 286 8.65 -0.90 7.40
CA ILE A 286 9.23 0.23 6.66
C ILE A 286 10.74 0.30 6.92
N LEU A 287 11.17 0.25 8.18
CA LEU A 287 12.59 0.34 8.51
C LEU A 287 13.39 -0.85 7.93
N LEU A 288 12.93 -2.08 8.17
CA LEU A 288 13.69 -3.28 7.85
C LEU A 288 13.60 -3.66 6.37
N PHE A 289 12.42 -3.63 5.75
CA PHE A 289 12.27 -4.06 4.35
C PHE A 289 12.59 -2.96 3.35
N TYR A 290 12.39 -1.69 3.70
CA TYR A 290 12.60 -0.59 2.76
C TYR A 290 13.92 0.12 3.03
N VAL A 291 14.10 0.70 4.21
CA VAL A 291 15.27 1.55 4.49
C VAL A 291 16.56 0.75 4.51
N VAL A 292 16.62 -0.36 5.26
CA VAL A 292 17.82 -1.22 5.32
C VAL A 292 18.15 -1.83 3.96
N LEU A 293 17.14 -2.31 3.24
CA LEU A 293 17.35 -2.95 1.95
C LEU A 293 17.88 -1.95 0.89
N VAL A 294 17.31 -0.74 0.84
CA VAL A 294 17.78 0.35 -0.03
C VAL A 294 19.18 0.83 0.37
N PHE A 295 19.47 0.86 1.67
CA PHE A 295 20.79 1.20 2.18
C PHE A 295 21.85 0.23 1.67
N PHE A 296 21.61 -1.08 1.78
CA PHE A 296 22.49 -2.08 1.21
C PHE A 296 22.55 -2.02 -0.32
N LEU A 297 21.43 -1.79 -0.99
CA LEU A 297 21.43 -1.65 -2.44
C LEU A 297 22.37 -0.51 -2.90
N GLY A 298 22.32 0.63 -2.23
CA GLY A 298 23.21 1.76 -2.51
C GLY A 298 24.69 1.47 -2.23
N MET A 299 24.98 0.50 -1.37
CA MET A 299 26.34 0.00 -1.14
C MET A 299 26.79 -1.03 -2.17
N LEU A 300 25.86 -1.78 -2.79
CA LEU A 300 26.18 -2.90 -3.67
C LEU A 300 26.19 -2.57 -5.16
N VAL A 301 25.52 -1.50 -5.58
CA VAL A 301 25.40 -1.16 -7.00
C VAL A 301 25.84 0.29 -7.23
N PRO A 302 26.82 0.55 -8.10
CA PRO A 302 27.16 1.91 -8.49
C PRO A 302 26.05 2.46 -9.40
N TYR A 303 25.65 3.71 -9.16
CA TYR A 303 24.55 4.33 -9.90
C TYR A 303 24.83 4.47 -11.41
N ASN A 304 26.11 4.49 -11.81
CA ASN A 304 26.57 4.55 -13.21
C ASN A 304 26.85 3.17 -13.82
N SER A 305 26.47 2.07 -13.16
CA SER A 305 26.65 0.72 -13.69
C SER A 305 25.95 0.54 -15.03
N LYS A 306 26.66 0.06 -16.04
CA LYS A 306 26.08 -0.27 -17.36
C LYS A 306 24.95 -1.29 -17.24
N LEU A 307 25.07 -2.28 -16.35
CA LEU A 307 24.03 -3.28 -16.11
C LEU A 307 22.73 -2.66 -15.55
N LEU A 308 22.86 -1.63 -14.71
CA LEU A 308 21.72 -0.89 -14.14
C LEU A 308 21.09 0.07 -15.17
N LEU A 309 21.93 0.77 -15.95
CA LEU A 309 21.45 1.71 -16.95
C LEU A 309 20.77 0.99 -18.12
N ASP A 310 21.32 -0.15 -18.55
CA ASP A 310 20.72 -0.99 -19.58
C ASP A 310 19.39 -1.58 -19.12
N SER A 311 19.25 -1.96 -17.84
CA SER A 311 17.96 -2.43 -17.30
C SER A 311 16.87 -1.38 -17.21
N ASN A 312 17.26 -0.11 -17.11
CA ASN A 312 16.32 1.00 -17.08
C ASN A 312 15.97 1.57 -18.47
N THR A 313 16.61 1.12 -19.55
CA THR A 313 16.47 1.74 -20.89
C THR A 313 16.25 0.77 -22.03
N LYS A 314 16.77 -0.46 -21.95
CA LYS A 314 16.63 -1.47 -23.01
C LYS A 314 15.46 -2.39 -22.70
N SER A 315 14.59 -2.59 -23.70
CA SER A 315 13.47 -3.56 -23.65
C SER A 315 13.92 -5.03 -23.63
N ASN A 316 15.23 -5.31 -23.52
CA ASN A 316 15.85 -6.63 -23.60
C ASN A 316 16.73 -6.95 -22.38
N SER A 317 16.65 -6.15 -21.32
CA SER A 317 17.63 -6.28 -20.25
C SER A 317 17.26 -7.39 -19.26
N ALA A 318 18.10 -8.42 -19.21
CA ALA A 318 18.01 -9.57 -18.31
C ALA A 318 18.21 -9.23 -16.81
N SER A 319 17.88 -8.01 -16.37
CA SER A 319 18.12 -7.54 -15.00
C SER A 319 17.07 -6.50 -14.58
N ALA A 320 15.78 -6.81 -14.68
CA ALA A 320 14.68 -5.87 -14.37
C ALA A 320 14.75 -5.31 -12.93
N SER A 321 15.40 -5.99 -12.00
CA SER A 321 15.61 -5.54 -10.62
C SER A 321 17.08 -5.13 -10.37
N PRO A 322 17.33 -4.01 -9.66
CA PRO A 322 18.69 -3.63 -9.27
C PRO A 322 19.31 -4.62 -8.26
N PHE A 323 18.53 -5.42 -7.55
CA PHE A 323 19.06 -6.49 -6.69
C PHE A 323 19.62 -7.64 -7.52
N VAL A 324 19.01 -7.96 -8.66
CA VAL A 324 19.59 -8.89 -9.64
C VAL A 324 20.88 -8.31 -10.21
N VAL A 325 20.94 -6.99 -10.45
CA VAL A 325 22.18 -6.32 -10.86
C VAL A 325 23.26 -6.46 -9.78
N ALA A 326 22.94 -6.25 -8.50
CA ALA A 326 23.88 -6.44 -7.39
C ALA A 326 24.50 -7.85 -7.39
N ILE A 327 23.65 -8.89 -7.48
CA ILE A 327 24.09 -10.29 -7.48
C ILE A 327 25.00 -10.60 -8.68
N LYS A 328 24.68 -10.05 -9.86
CA LYS A 328 25.50 -10.20 -11.07
C LYS A 328 26.84 -9.48 -10.95
N ILE A 329 26.88 -8.27 -10.38
CA ILE A 329 28.12 -7.52 -10.15
C ILE A 329 29.03 -8.30 -9.20
N SER A 330 28.47 -8.92 -8.16
CA SER A 330 29.21 -9.78 -7.23
C SER A 330 29.62 -11.14 -7.80
N GLY A 331 29.32 -11.44 -9.07
CA GLY A 331 29.78 -12.66 -9.74
C GLY A 331 29.07 -13.97 -9.35
N ILE A 332 27.93 -13.92 -8.65
CA ILE A 332 27.19 -15.13 -8.28
C ILE A 332 26.39 -15.63 -9.49
N GLN A 333 26.68 -16.86 -9.96
CA GLN A 333 26.15 -17.34 -11.24
C GLN A 333 24.68 -17.81 -11.22
N PHE A 334 24.28 -18.61 -10.23
CA PHE A 334 22.94 -19.24 -10.23
C PHE A 334 21.85 -18.39 -9.57
N LEU A 335 22.24 -17.56 -8.60
CA LEU A 335 21.33 -16.79 -7.77
C LEU A 335 20.50 -15.75 -8.54
N PRO A 336 21.00 -15.09 -9.61
CA PRO A 336 20.18 -14.21 -10.45
C PRO A 336 18.93 -14.89 -11.04
N ALA A 337 19.04 -16.15 -11.47
CA ALA A 337 17.91 -16.88 -12.03
C ALA A 337 16.86 -17.19 -10.94
N ILE A 338 17.30 -17.65 -9.76
CA ILE A 338 16.40 -17.87 -8.62
C ILE A 338 15.68 -16.58 -8.25
N PHE A 339 16.41 -15.47 -8.13
CA PHE A 339 15.81 -14.19 -7.74
C PHE A 339 14.80 -13.68 -8.75
N ASN A 340 15.06 -13.79 -10.06
CA ASN A 340 14.05 -13.44 -11.06
C ASN A 340 12.81 -14.32 -10.93
N ALA A 341 12.95 -15.62 -10.61
CA ALA A 341 11.80 -16.51 -10.43
C ALA A 341 10.98 -16.10 -9.20
N CYS A 342 11.66 -15.72 -8.11
CA CYS A 342 11.00 -15.12 -6.95
C CYS A 342 10.30 -13.81 -7.32
N ILE A 343 10.91 -12.93 -8.13
CA ILE A 343 10.26 -11.68 -8.57
C ILE A 343 8.98 -11.98 -9.36
N LEU A 344 8.96 -13.00 -10.21
CA LEU A 344 7.72 -13.41 -10.90
C LEU A 344 6.61 -13.81 -9.93
N ILE A 345 6.96 -14.58 -8.89
CA ILE A 345 6.03 -14.93 -7.81
C ILE A 345 5.51 -13.66 -7.12
N PHE A 346 6.38 -12.68 -6.84
CA PHE A 346 5.99 -11.43 -6.19
C PHE A 346 4.98 -10.66 -7.02
N VAL A 347 5.30 -10.49 -8.31
CA VAL A 347 4.51 -9.71 -9.25
C VAL A 347 3.17 -10.38 -9.51
N PHE A 348 3.15 -11.71 -9.67
CA PHE A 348 1.93 -12.50 -9.84
C PHE A 348 1.01 -12.38 -8.62
N SER A 349 1.56 -12.55 -7.43
CA SER A 349 0.84 -12.38 -6.16
C SER A 349 0.28 -10.97 -6.02
N ALA A 350 1.09 -9.94 -6.33
CA ALA A 350 0.63 -8.55 -6.27
C ALA A 350 -0.55 -8.32 -7.24
N ALA A 351 -0.41 -8.69 -8.52
CA ALA A 351 -1.50 -8.57 -9.50
C ALA A 351 -2.77 -9.35 -9.11
N ASN A 352 -2.60 -10.54 -8.52
CA ASN A 352 -3.72 -11.34 -8.02
C ASN A 352 -4.50 -10.63 -6.90
N SER A 353 -3.77 -10.07 -5.92
CA SER A 353 -4.34 -9.27 -4.84
C SER A 353 -4.95 -7.95 -5.33
N ASP A 354 -4.32 -7.30 -6.31
CA ASP A 354 -4.82 -6.04 -6.86
C ASP A 354 -6.17 -6.21 -7.55
N LEU A 355 -6.33 -7.26 -8.37
CA LEU A 355 -7.60 -7.55 -9.03
C LEU A 355 -8.70 -7.91 -8.02
N TYR A 356 -8.33 -8.65 -6.97
CA TYR A 356 -9.22 -8.94 -5.85
C TYR A 356 -9.71 -7.65 -5.21
N ILE A 357 -8.80 -6.76 -4.82
CA ILE A 357 -9.14 -5.48 -4.17
C ILE A 357 -9.96 -4.60 -5.11
N ALA A 358 -9.62 -4.52 -6.41
CA ALA A 358 -10.39 -3.74 -7.38
C ALA A 358 -11.86 -4.19 -7.45
N SER A 359 -12.08 -5.50 -7.62
CA SER A 359 -13.43 -6.06 -7.74
C SER A 359 -14.26 -5.87 -6.46
N ARG A 360 -13.65 -6.01 -5.27
CA ARG A 360 -14.33 -5.84 -3.98
C ARG A 360 -14.57 -4.36 -3.66
N THR A 361 -13.65 -3.47 -4.04
CA THR A 361 -13.85 -2.02 -3.91
C THR A 361 -15.05 -1.55 -4.73
N LEU A 362 -15.16 -1.99 -5.98
CA LEU A 362 -16.29 -1.62 -6.85
C LEU A 362 -17.61 -2.23 -6.38
N TYR A 363 -17.58 -3.47 -5.88
CA TYR A 363 -18.73 -4.07 -5.21
C TYR A 363 -19.17 -3.26 -3.98
N GLY A 364 -18.23 -2.88 -3.11
CA GLY A 364 -18.52 -2.08 -1.91
C GLY A 364 -19.13 -0.72 -2.26
N LEU A 365 -18.58 -0.04 -3.26
CA LEU A 365 -19.17 1.19 -3.80
C LEU A 365 -20.61 0.98 -4.28
N ALA A 366 -20.90 -0.13 -4.96
CA ALA A 366 -22.25 -0.43 -5.43
C ALA A 366 -23.21 -0.80 -4.29
N ALA A 367 -22.73 -1.51 -3.26
CA ALA A 367 -23.49 -1.82 -2.06
C ALA A 367 -23.86 -0.56 -1.27
N GLU A 368 -22.97 0.42 -1.23
CA GLU A 368 -23.21 1.74 -0.62
C GLU A 368 -24.04 2.70 -1.50
N GLY A 369 -24.54 2.26 -2.66
CA GLY A 369 -25.29 3.11 -3.59
C GLY A 369 -24.45 4.16 -4.32
N LYS A 370 -23.12 4.07 -4.23
CA LYS A 370 -22.12 4.96 -4.86
C LYS A 370 -21.64 4.47 -6.24
N ALA A 371 -22.14 3.34 -6.71
CA ALA A 371 -21.92 2.82 -8.06
C ALA A 371 -23.17 2.11 -8.59
N PHE A 372 -23.18 1.76 -9.88
CA PHE A 372 -24.32 1.09 -10.50
C PHE A 372 -24.65 -0.25 -9.81
N LYS A 373 -25.96 -0.48 -9.56
CA LYS A 373 -26.48 -1.68 -8.87
C LYS A 373 -26.05 -3.00 -9.52
N ILE A 374 -25.70 -3.02 -10.80
CA ILE A 374 -25.20 -4.24 -11.47
C ILE A 374 -23.95 -4.81 -10.79
N PHE A 375 -23.09 -3.96 -10.21
CA PHE A 375 -21.83 -4.38 -9.60
C PHE A 375 -21.99 -5.02 -8.21
N LYS A 376 -23.17 -4.90 -7.56
CA LYS A 376 -23.46 -5.59 -6.28
C LYS A 376 -23.97 -7.02 -6.46
N ARG A 377 -24.08 -7.53 -7.69
CA ARG A 377 -24.54 -8.90 -7.93
C ARG A 377 -23.38 -9.89 -7.74
N THR A 378 -23.57 -10.87 -6.87
CA THR A 378 -22.62 -11.96 -6.62
C THR A 378 -23.13 -13.27 -7.24
N ASP A 379 -22.22 -14.21 -7.44
CA ASP A 379 -22.56 -15.61 -7.74
C ASP A 379 -22.82 -16.42 -6.46
N ARG A 380 -23.14 -17.71 -6.61
CA ARG A 380 -23.37 -18.64 -5.48
C ARG A 380 -22.16 -18.79 -4.54
N ARG A 381 -20.97 -18.36 -4.95
CA ARG A 381 -19.73 -18.43 -4.16
C ARG A 381 -19.39 -17.08 -3.51
N GLY A 382 -20.22 -16.06 -3.69
CA GLY A 382 -19.99 -14.72 -3.18
C GLY A 382 -19.00 -13.91 -4.02
N VAL A 383 -18.76 -14.25 -5.30
CA VAL A 383 -17.86 -13.50 -6.18
C VAL A 383 -18.65 -12.44 -6.96
N PRO A 384 -18.26 -11.15 -6.93
CA PRO A 384 -18.97 -10.10 -7.66
C PRO A 384 -18.58 -10.11 -9.15
N ILE A 385 -19.25 -10.95 -9.95
CA ILE A 385 -18.84 -11.27 -11.33
C ILE A 385 -18.73 -10.01 -12.20
N TYR A 386 -19.70 -9.09 -12.16
CA TYR A 386 -19.66 -7.90 -13.01
C TYR A 386 -18.56 -6.91 -12.60
N ALA A 387 -18.33 -6.77 -11.29
CA ALA A 387 -17.25 -5.93 -10.79
C ALA A 387 -15.87 -6.52 -11.14
N LEU A 388 -15.74 -7.85 -11.06
CA LEU A 388 -14.55 -8.58 -11.50
C LEU A 388 -14.34 -8.44 -13.02
N GLY A 389 -15.41 -8.60 -13.81
CA GLY A 389 -15.36 -8.47 -15.27
C GLY A 389 -14.90 -7.10 -15.72
N LEU A 390 -15.48 -6.02 -15.16
CA LEU A 390 -15.05 -4.66 -15.47
C LEU A 390 -13.58 -4.42 -15.07
N SER A 391 -13.20 -4.82 -13.86
CA SER A 391 -11.81 -4.66 -13.38
C SER A 391 -10.81 -5.45 -14.24
N THR A 392 -11.21 -6.63 -14.73
CA THR A 392 -10.42 -7.46 -15.63
C THR A 392 -10.27 -6.81 -17.01
N ALA A 393 -11.29 -6.13 -17.53
CA ALA A 393 -11.20 -5.44 -18.82
C ALA A 393 -10.09 -4.37 -18.83
N PHE A 394 -9.89 -3.66 -17.71
CA PHE A 394 -8.77 -2.72 -17.58
C PHE A 394 -7.40 -3.38 -17.53
N CYS A 395 -7.30 -4.67 -17.19
CA CYS A 395 -6.04 -5.40 -17.26
C CYS A 395 -5.53 -5.57 -18.70
N LEU A 396 -6.41 -5.43 -19.70
CA LEU A 396 -6.02 -5.41 -21.11
C LEU A 396 -5.08 -4.25 -21.45
N LEU A 397 -5.05 -3.19 -20.63
CA LEU A 397 -4.08 -2.11 -20.78
C LEU A 397 -2.62 -2.61 -20.70
N ALA A 398 -2.35 -3.74 -20.03
CA ALA A 398 -1.01 -4.34 -19.99
C ALA A 398 -0.48 -4.66 -21.42
N PHE A 399 -1.36 -4.97 -22.37
CA PHE A 399 -0.98 -5.26 -23.75
C PHE A 399 -0.42 -4.03 -24.50
N LEU A 400 -0.53 -2.80 -23.97
CA LEU A 400 0.19 -1.64 -24.51
C LEU A 400 1.70 -1.86 -24.57
N GLY A 401 2.24 -2.69 -23.66
CA GLY A 401 3.65 -3.09 -23.62
C GLY A 401 4.07 -4.06 -24.72
N VAL A 402 3.13 -4.52 -25.56
CA VAL A 402 3.42 -5.38 -26.72
C VAL A 402 3.99 -4.59 -27.88
N ASN A 403 3.50 -3.38 -28.16
CA ASN A 403 4.03 -2.55 -29.25
C ASN A 403 4.99 -1.47 -28.74
N THR A 404 4.72 -0.94 -27.55
CA THR A 404 5.60 0.01 -26.87
C THR A 404 6.63 -0.74 -26.04
N ALA A 405 7.83 -0.16 -25.82
CA ALA A 405 8.79 -0.69 -24.85
C ALA A 405 8.09 -0.94 -23.50
N SER A 406 8.10 -2.19 -23.02
CA SER A 406 7.33 -2.61 -21.83
C SER A 406 7.71 -1.80 -20.58
N TYR A 407 8.96 -1.33 -20.50
CA TYR A 407 9.44 -0.45 -19.44
C TYR A 407 8.80 0.95 -19.45
N THR A 408 8.55 1.52 -20.64
CA THR A 408 7.87 2.82 -20.78
C THR A 408 6.43 2.72 -20.27
N VAL A 409 5.72 1.65 -20.64
CA VAL A 409 4.34 1.39 -20.19
C VAL A 409 4.28 1.15 -18.69
N PHE A 410 5.23 0.40 -18.13
CA PHE A 410 5.40 0.29 -16.68
C PHE A 410 5.54 1.68 -16.03
N GLY A 411 6.38 2.56 -16.59
CA GLY A 411 6.52 3.94 -16.13
C GLY A 411 5.22 4.76 -16.16
N TYR A 412 4.40 4.60 -17.20
CA TYR A 412 3.09 5.25 -17.30
C TYR A 412 2.12 4.78 -16.21
N PHE A 413 2.06 3.48 -15.94
CA PHE A 413 1.19 2.96 -14.89
C PHE A 413 1.70 3.33 -13.50
N VAL A 414 3.01 3.25 -13.23
CA VAL A 414 3.62 3.76 -12.00
C VAL A 414 3.20 5.21 -11.78
N ASN A 415 3.28 6.06 -12.81
CA ASN A 415 2.91 7.46 -12.69
C ASN A 415 1.47 7.68 -12.24
N LEU A 416 0.51 6.95 -12.83
CA LEU A 416 -0.91 7.03 -12.48
C LEU A 416 -1.18 6.48 -11.08
N VAL A 417 -0.64 5.29 -10.77
CA VAL A 417 -0.83 4.61 -9.49
C VAL A 417 -0.28 5.45 -8.35
N THR A 418 0.90 6.05 -8.51
CA THR A 418 1.48 6.97 -7.52
C THR A 418 0.59 8.18 -7.28
N MET A 419 -0.01 8.76 -8.33
CA MET A 419 -0.90 9.92 -8.17
C MET A 419 -2.18 9.54 -7.41
N PHE A 420 -2.84 8.45 -7.82
CA PHE A 420 -4.02 7.96 -7.11
C PHE A 420 -3.71 7.57 -5.66
N GLY A 421 -2.54 6.97 -5.42
CA GLY A 421 -2.07 6.65 -4.06
C GLY A 421 -1.88 7.89 -3.19
N LEU A 422 -1.24 8.95 -3.71
CA LEU A 422 -1.11 10.22 -3.00
C LEU A 422 -2.46 10.85 -2.69
N LEU A 423 -3.39 10.84 -3.64
CA LEU A 423 -4.75 11.35 -3.43
C LEU A 423 -5.50 10.55 -2.35
N THR A 424 -5.29 9.23 -2.28
CA THR A 424 -5.80 8.39 -1.19
C THR A 424 -5.20 8.82 0.15
N TRP A 425 -3.89 8.95 0.26
CA TRP A 425 -3.23 9.37 1.51
C TRP A 425 -3.62 10.78 1.94
N ILE A 426 -3.74 11.72 1.01
CA ILE A 426 -4.28 13.08 1.24
C ILE A 426 -5.67 12.98 1.86
N SER A 427 -6.55 12.15 1.30
CA SER A 427 -7.92 11.98 1.81
C SER A 427 -7.98 11.34 3.20
N ILE A 428 -7.09 10.39 3.49
CA ILE A 428 -6.94 9.77 4.81
C ILE A 428 -6.50 10.82 5.84
N LEU A 429 -5.50 11.63 5.50
CA LEU A 429 -4.97 12.67 6.38
C LEU A 429 -6.00 13.78 6.64
N ILE A 430 -6.75 14.19 5.61
CA ILE A 430 -7.88 15.12 5.77
C ILE A 430 -8.92 14.53 6.72
N SER A 431 -9.34 13.28 6.50
CA SER A 431 -10.30 12.58 7.37
C SER A 431 -9.83 12.56 8.82
N HIS A 432 -8.54 12.30 9.06
CA HIS A 432 -7.98 12.29 10.40
C HIS A 432 -7.95 13.67 11.05
N ILE A 433 -7.60 14.72 10.31
CA ILE A 433 -7.63 16.10 10.82
C ILE A 433 -9.06 16.47 11.26
N TYR A 434 -10.07 16.13 10.46
CA TYR A 434 -11.47 16.36 10.81
C TYR A 434 -11.91 15.51 12.00
N PHE A 435 -11.52 14.24 12.04
CA PHE A 435 -11.78 13.36 13.18
C PHE A 435 -11.23 13.94 14.50
N VAL A 436 -9.96 14.36 14.53
CA VAL A 436 -9.36 14.92 15.75
C VAL A 436 -10.03 16.24 16.14
N ARG A 437 -10.43 17.08 15.18
CA ARG A 437 -11.19 18.31 15.44
C ARG A 437 -12.57 18.00 16.04
N ALA A 438 -13.31 17.05 15.47
CA ALA A 438 -14.59 16.60 15.97
C ALA A 438 -14.49 16.06 17.40
N ARG A 439 -13.51 15.18 17.63
CA ARG A 439 -13.24 14.60 18.94
C ARG A 439 -13.00 15.67 20.01
N ARG A 440 -12.18 16.67 19.70
CA ARG A 440 -11.90 17.79 20.61
C ARG A 440 -13.11 18.67 20.85
N ALA A 441 -13.92 18.95 19.81
CA ALA A 441 -15.13 19.76 19.93
C ALA A 441 -16.20 19.08 20.79
N GLN A 442 -16.27 17.74 20.75
CA GLN A 442 -17.24 16.94 21.50
C GLN A 442 -16.69 16.44 22.86
N GLY A 443 -15.53 16.93 23.30
CA GLY A 443 -14.99 16.65 24.64
C GLY A 443 -14.39 15.25 24.84
N VAL A 444 -14.21 14.46 23.79
CA VAL A 444 -13.62 13.11 23.89
C VAL A 444 -12.11 13.23 24.06
N GLN A 445 -11.60 12.72 25.17
CA GLN A 445 -10.21 12.85 25.58
C GLN A 445 -9.32 11.79 24.93
N ASN A 446 -8.01 12.07 24.86
CA ASN A 446 -7.02 11.10 24.36
C ASN A 446 -6.95 9.82 25.21
N THR A 447 -7.31 9.91 26.50
CA THR A 447 -7.32 8.79 27.45
C THR A 447 -8.43 7.77 27.18
N GLU A 448 -9.49 8.19 26.49
CA GLU A 448 -10.62 7.33 26.11
C GLU A 448 -10.33 6.52 24.83
N MET A 449 -9.25 6.86 24.12
CA MET A 449 -8.89 6.23 22.86
C MET A 449 -8.01 5.00 23.11
N ALA A 450 -8.34 3.88 22.45
CA ALA A 450 -7.48 2.69 22.46
C ALA A 450 -6.11 2.95 21.80
N TYR A 451 -6.03 3.92 20.89
CA TYR A 451 -4.79 4.35 20.25
C TYR A 451 -4.88 5.81 19.79
N VAL A 452 -3.78 6.52 19.97
CA VAL A 452 -3.60 7.90 19.52
C VAL A 452 -2.37 7.93 18.61
N ALA A 453 -2.49 8.57 17.45
CA ALA A 453 -1.41 8.67 16.48
C ALA A 453 -0.22 9.44 17.08
N PRO A 454 1.02 8.94 16.94
CA PRO A 454 2.21 9.72 17.25
C PRO A 454 2.20 11.03 16.44
N LEU A 455 2.61 12.13 17.09
CA LEU A 455 2.54 13.51 16.56
C LEU A 455 1.12 14.05 16.30
N GLY A 456 0.08 13.24 16.51
CA GLY A 456 -1.33 13.60 16.42
C GLY A 456 -1.70 14.42 15.17
N ILE A 457 -2.49 15.47 15.39
CA ILE A 457 -2.96 16.36 14.32
C ILE A 457 -1.83 17.11 13.61
N TYR A 458 -0.74 17.46 14.32
CA TYR A 458 0.40 18.18 13.74
C TYR A 458 1.18 17.30 12.76
N GLY A 459 1.38 16.03 13.12
CA GLY A 459 1.93 15.02 12.19
C GLY A 459 1.08 14.90 10.93
N SER A 460 -0.25 14.98 11.08
CA SER A 460 -1.17 14.90 9.94
C SER A 460 -1.10 16.13 9.03
N TYR A 461 -0.96 17.34 9.58
CA TYR A 461 -0.75 18.54 8.76
C TYR A 461 0.59 18.48 8.00
N GLY A 462 1.67 18.10 8.67
CA GLY A 462 2.99 17.97 8.04
C GLY A 462 2.98 16.92 6.92
N ALA A 463 2.40 15.75 7.19
CA ALA A 463 2.21 14.69 6.20
C ALA A 463 1.34 15.14 5.01
N LEU A 464 0.25 15.87 5.29
CA LEU A 464 -0.67 16.36 4.26
C LEU A 464 0.03 17.36 3.34
N ALA A 465 0.72 18.34 3.92
CA ALA A 465 1.51 19.32 3.17
C ALA A 465 2.55 18.61 2.29
N PHE A 466 3.26 17.62 2.84
CA PHE A 466 4.27 16.90 2.09
C PHE A 466 3.69 16.03 0.97
N CYS A 467 2.55 15.36 1.18
CA CYS A 467 1.83 14.64 0.11
C CYS A 467 1.42 15.58 -1.03
N ILE A 468 0.87 16.76 -0.70
CA ILE A 468 0.46 17.76 -1.69
C ILE A 468 1.67 18.26 -2.49
N LEU A 469 2.78 18.56 -1.81
CA LEU A 469 4.02 18.98 -2.48
C LEU A 469 4.53 17.90 -3.43
N ILE A 470 4.57 16.62 -3.00
CA ILE A 470 4.95 15.51 -3.88
C ILE A 470 3.98 15.41 -5.05
N ALA A 471 2.67 15.50 -4.84
CA ALA A 471 1.69 15.40 -5.92
C ALA A 471 1.89 16.51 -6.98
N ILE A 472 2.13 17.75 -6.57
CA ILE A 472 2.34 18.88 -7.49
C ILE A 472 3.67 18.73 -8.24
N PHE A 473 4.78 18.47 -7.53
CA PHE A 473 6.11 18.46 -8.12
C PHE A 473 6.59 17.09 -8.59
N LYS A 474 5.78 16.02 -8.50
CA LYS A 474 6.11 14.69 -9.05
C LYS A 474 6.55 14.74 -10.51
N GLY A 475 5.91 15.59 -11.31
CA GLY A 475 6.21 15.77 -12.73
C GLY A 475 7.27 16.81 -13.05
N PHE A 476 8.03 17.33 -12.08
CA PHE A 476 8.94 18.47 -12.30
C PHE A 476 9.91 18.28 -13.48
N ALA A 477 10.41 17.06 -13.68
CA ALA A 477 11.35 16.73 -14.75
C ALA A 477 10.78 16.99 -16.16
N LEU A 478 9.44 16.91 -16.33
CA LEU A 478 8.77 17.21 -17.59
C LEU A 478 8.90 18.68 -17.98
N PHE A 479 8.89 19.57 -17.00
CA PHE A 479 9.02 21.00 -17.23
C PHE A 479 10.48 21.40 -17.51
N CYS A 480 11.43 20.50 -17.27
CA CYS A 480 12.85 20.65 -17.60
C CYS A 480 13.23 20.02 -18.95
N TYR A 481 12.27 19.71 -19.84
CA TYR A 481 12.49 18.98 -21.11
C TYR A 481 13.61 19.56 -22.01
N LYS A 482 13.86 20.87 -21.96
CA LYS A 482 14.97 21.51 -22.69
C LYS A 482 16.35 21.07 -22.19
N LYS A 483 16.48 20.79 -20.89
CA LYS A 483 17.73 20.32 -20.26
C LYS A 483 17.84 18.80 -20.22
N THR A 484 16.72 18.08 -20.31
CA THR A 484 16.69 16.61 -20.28
C THR A 484 16.63 15.97 -21.67
N ALA A 485 16.52 16.77 -22.74
CA ALA A 485 16.60 16.29 -24.11
C ALA A 485 17.94 15.58 -24.37
N LYS A 486 17.90 14.47 -25.10
CA LYS A 486 19.12 13.76 -25.49
C LYS A 486 19.96 14.66 -26.41
N ALA A 487 21.27 14.66 -26.20
CA ALA A 487 22.20 15.39 -27.06
C ALA A 487 21.96 15.03 -28.54
N GLY A 488 21.77 16.04 -29.39
CA GLY A 488 21.46 15.87 -30.81
C GLY A 488 19.98 15.67 -31.17
N THR A 489 19.05 15.68 -30.20
CA THR A 489 17.60 15.64 -30.48
C THR A 489 16.92 16.96 -30.17
N LYS A 490 15.88 17.31 -30.96
CA LYS A 490 15.06 18.49 -30.67
C LYS A 490 14.33 18.26 -29.33
N PRO A 491 14.33 19.23 -28.41
CA PRO A 491 13.59 19.11 -27.15
C PRO A 491 12.09 19.09 -27.44
N VAL A 492 11.43 17.96 -27.15
CA VAL A 492 9.99 17.78 -27.31
C VAL A 492 9.37 17.55 -25.94
N PHE A 493 8.22 18.18 -25.69
CA PHE A 493 7.46 17.97 -24.47
C PHE A 493 6.75 16.60 -24.51
N ASP A 494 6.96 15.78 -23.46
CA ASP A 494 6.36 14.45 -23.39
C ASP A 494 4.92 14.53 -22.86
N HIS A 495 3.96 14.67 -23.78
CA HIS A 495 2.53 14.73 -23.47
C HIS A 495 2.01 13.45 -22.79
N SER A 496 2.50 12.27 -23.18
CA SER A 496 2.06 10.99 -22.60
C SER A 496 2.45 10.88 -21.13
N THR A 497 3.69 11.24 -20.81
CA THR A 497 4.15 11.26 -19.41
C THR A 497 3.47 12.37 -18.60
N PHE A 498 3.17 13.53 -19.19
CA PHE A 498 2.40 14.59 -18.53
C PHE A 498 0.99 14.13 -18.16
N ILE A 499 0.24 13.57 -19.11
CA ILE A 499 -1.11 13.06 -18.87
C ILE A 499 -1.07 11.97 -17.81
N THR A 500 -0.22 10.95 -17.95
CA THR A 500 -0.14 9.84 -16.98
C THR A 500 0.34 10.30 -15.60
N THR A 501 1.08 11.41 -15.52
CA THR A 501 1.53 11.97 -14.23
C THR A 501 0.43 12.72 -13.50
N TYR A 502 -0.41 13.49 -14.20
CA TYR A 502 -1.33 14.44 -13.58
C TYR A 502 -2.81 14.10 -13.74
N LEU A 503 -3.20 13.13 -14.59
CA LEU A 503 -4.61 12.77 -14.87
C LEU A 503 -5.44 12.48 -13.61
N GLY A 504 -4.81 11.92 -12.56
CA GLY A 504 -5.51 11.61 -11.32
C GLY A 504 -6.10 12.84 -10.62
N ILE A 505 -5.44 14.00 -10.70
CA ILE A 505 -5.88 15.24 -10.04
C ILE A 505 -7.20 15.78 -10.59
N PRO A 506 -7.34 16.08 -11.90
CA PRO A 506 -8.61 16.56 -12.44
C PRO A 506 -9.71 15.50 -12.30
N LEU A 507 -9.40 14.21 -12.47
CA LEU A 507 -10.37 13.14 -12.27
C LEU A 507 -10.93 13.15 -10.84
N TYR A 508 -10.05 13.29 -9.84
CA TYR A 508 -10.43 13.38 -8.43
C TYR A 508 -11.33 14.59 -8.16
N PHE A 509 -10.97 15.77 -8.67
CA PHE A 509 -11.81 16.97 -8.48
C PHE A 509 -13.14 16.89 -9.22
N ILE A 510 -13.19 16.34 -10.43
CA ILE A 510 -14.42 16.11 -11.18
C ILE A 510 -15.36 15.19 -10.39
N MET A 511 -14.84 14.10 -9.82
CA MET A 511 -15.65 13.20 -8.99
C MET A 511 -16.14 13.87 -7.71
N PHE A 512 -15.25 14.58 -7.00
CA PHE A 512 -15.58 15.26 -5.76
C PHE A 512 -16.64 16.35 -5.96
N PHE A 513 -16.39 17.30 -6.87
CA PHE A 513 -17.32 18.40 -7.13
C PHE A 513 -18.57 17.95 -7.87
N GLY A 514 -18.45 16.98 -8.79
CA GLY A 514 -19.59 16.39 -9.48
C GLY A 514 -20.58 15.77 -8.49
N TYR A 515 -20.10 14.88 -7.61
CA TYR A 515 -20.95 14.25 -6.59
C TYR A 515 -21.51 15.28 -5.62
N LYS A 516 -20.68 16.25 -5.19
CA LYS A 516 -21.10 17.32 -4.28
C LYS A 516 -22.22 18.18 -4.88
N TYR A 517 -22.16 18.50 -6.17
CA TYR A 517 -23.18 19.28 -6.85
C TYR A 517 -24.47 18.48 -7.06
N THR A 518 -24.37 17.21 -7.47
CA THR A 518 -25.54 16.36 -7.72
C THR A 518 -26.27 15.96 -6.44
N MET A 519 -25.52 15.59 -5.40
CA MET A 519 -26.07 15.12 -4.12
C MET A 519 -26.20 16.23 -3.07
N LYS A 520 -25.78 17.47 -3.40
CA LYS A 520 -25.84 18.66 -2.53
C LYS A 520 -25.25 18.42 -1.14
N THR A 521 -24.15 17.66 -1.07
CA THR A 521 -23.53 17.31 0.21
C THR A 521 -22.82 18.51 0.84
N LYS A 522 -22.70 18.48 2.17
CA LYS A 522 -22.03 19.53 2.95
C LYS A 522 -20.89 18.92 3.75
N VAL A 523 -19.87 19.75 3.98
CA VAL A 523 -18.80 19.40 4.91
C VAL A 523 -19.39 19.47 6.31
N LEU A 524 -19.19 18.41 7.09
CA LEU A 524 -19.69 18.29 8.46
C LEU A 524 -18.94 19.24 9.38
N ARG A 525 -19.67 19.88 10.29
CA ARG A 525 -19.06 20.65 11.37
C ARG A 525 -18.49 19.70 12.43
N PRO A 526 -17.37 20.06 13.10
CA PRO A 526 -16.77 19.20 14.13
C PRO A 526 -17.76 18.75 15.21
N GLU A 527 -18.71 19.61 15.58
CA GLU A 527 -19.72 19.33 16.62
C GLU A 527 -20.80 18.35 16.14
N GLU A 528 -21.01 18.22 14.83
CA GLU A 528 -22.04 17.37 14.22
C GLU A 528 -21.50 16.04 13.72
N ALA A 529 -20.18 15.89 13.62
CA ALA A 529 -19.56 14.68 13.10
C ALA A 529 -19.89 13.49 14.02
N ASP A 530 -20.42 12.43 13.43
CA ASP A 530 -20.88 11.27 14.20
C ASP A 530 -19.70 10.43 14.71
N LEU A 531 -19.42 10.52 16.01
CA LEU A 531 -18.38 9.74 16.71
C LEU A 531 -18.92 8.51 17.45
N PHE A 532 -20.24 8.29 17.52
CA PHE A 532 -20.83 7.36 18.50
C PHE A 532 -21.74 6.28 17.90
N THR A 533 -22.37 6.50 16.74
CA THR A 533 -23.25 5.48 16.12
C THR A 533 -22.49 4.18 15.87
N GLY A 534 -23.02 3.06 16.36
CA GLY A 534 -22.39 1.74 16.28
C GLY A 534 -21.27 1.49 17.32
N LYS A 535 -20.82 2.51 18.07
CA LYS A 535 -19.75 2.37 19.08
C LYS A 535 -20.14 1.40 20.20
N ALA A 536 -21.37 1.48 20.69
CA ALA A 536 -21.84 0.60 21.77
C ALA A 536 -21.76 -0.89 21.42
N ARG A 537 -22.06 -1.25 20.16
CA ARG A 537 -21.91 -2.62 19.66
C ARG A 537 -20.44 -3.05 19.66
N ILE A 538 -19.56 -2.18 19.18
CA ILE A 538 -18.11 -2.44 19.15
C ILE A 538 -17.55 -2.59 20.58
N ASP A 539 -18.01 -1.76 21.53
CA ASP A 539 -17.60 -1.85 22.94
C ASP A 539 -18.04 -3.18 23.55
N ALA A 540 -19.27 -3.65 23.26
CA ALA A 540 -19.77 -4.94 23.71
C ALA A 540 -18.99 -6.12 23.10
N GLU A 541 -18.73 -6.11 21.79
CA GLU A 541 -17.93 -7.13 21.10
C GLU A 541 -16.50 -7.21 21.67
N GLU A 542 -15.90 -6.06 22.00
CA GLU A 542 -14.59 -6.02 22.64
C GLU A 542 -14.62 -6.64 24.05
N GLN A 543 -15.62 -6.31 24.87
CA GLN A 543 -15.76 -6.87 26.21
C GLN A 543 -15.95 -8.38 26.18
N GLU A 544 -16.77 -8.89 25.24
CA GLU A 544 -16.96 -10.32 25.06
C GLU A 544 -15.65 -11.00 24.65
N TYR A 545 -14.91 -10.43 23.69
CA TYR A 545 -13.61 -10.95 23.29
C TYR A 545 -12.61 -10.99 24.46
N LEU A 546 -12.56 -9.92 25.27
CA LEU A 546 -11.70 -9.85 26.45
C LEU A 546 -12.04 -10.91 27.49
N ALA A 547 -13.34 -11.14 27.73
CA ALA A 547 -13.81 -12.19 28.63
C ALA A 547 -13.42 -13.59 28.13
N GLN A 548 -13.57 -13.85 26.83
CA GLN A 548 -13.12 -15.09 26.19
C GLN A 548 -11.59 -15.27 26.27
N GLU A 549 -10.81 -14.20 26.08
CA GLU A 549 -9.35 -14.23 26.18
C GLU A 549 -8.89 -14.52 27.63
N ALA A 550 -9.54 -13.92 28.63
CA ALA A 550 -9.28 -14.16 30.05
C ALA A 550 -9.62 -15.60 30.44
N ALA A 551 -10.75 -16.12 29.98
CA ALA A 551 -11.14 -17.52 30.19
C ALA A 551 -10.13 -18.50 29.55
N ARG A 552 -9.66 -18.21 28.32
CA ARG A 552 -8.62 -19.02 27.65
C ARG A 552 -7.30 -19.01 28.41
N LYS A 553 -6.82 -17.84 28.85
CA LYS A 553 -5.58 -17.69 29.63
C LYS A 553 -5.65 -18.38 31.00
N GLY A 554 -6.83 -18.50 31.59
CA GLY A 554 -7.05 -19.28 32.82
C GLY A 554 -7.07 -20.80 32.61
N SER A 555 -7.26 -21.29 31.38
CA SER A 555 -7.50 -22.71 31.07
C SER A 555 -6.34 -23.45 30.40
N ASN A 556 -5.41 -22.78 29.72
CA ASN A 556 -4.40 -23.45 28.90
C ASN A 556 -2.96 -22.98 29.17
N GLN A 557 -2.07 -23.95 29.42
CA GLN A 557 -0.62 -23.81 29.20
C GLN A 557 -0.39 -23.62 27.70
N GLU A 558 0.19 -22.48 27.32
CA GLU A 558 0.55 -22.16 25.94
C GLU A 558 1.43 -23.28 25.33
N THR A 559 1.01 -23.86 24.20
CA THR A 559 1.80 -24.95 23.59
C THR A 559 3.14 -24.42 23.06
N LYS A 560 4.18 -25.27 23.07
CA LYS A 560 5.52 -24.89 22.57
C LYS A 560 5.47 -24.30 21.15
N GLY A 561 4.60 -24.80 20.27
CA GLY A 561 4.42 -24.29 18.91
C GLY A 561 3.82 -22.88 18.87
N GLU A 562 2.81 -22.59 19.69
CA GLU A 562 2.21 -21.26 19.82
C GLU A 562 3.19 -20.25 20.42
N ARG A 563 3.99 -20.69 21.41
CA ARG A 563 5.04 -19.87 22.02
C ARG A 563 6.16 -19.55 21.04
N ILE A 564 6.61 -20.53 20.23
CA ILE A 564 7.59 -20.32 19.17
C ILE A 564 7.02 -19.38 18.10
N TYR A 565 5.80 -19.62 17.62
CA TYR A 565 5.15 -18.73 16.66
C TYR A 565 5.07 -17.30 17.20
N ARG A 566 4.58 -17.09 18.43
CA ARG A 566 4.50 -15.76 19.06
C ARG A 566 5.87 -15.09 19.22
N LEU A 567 6.92 -15.84 19.56
CA LEU A 567 8.27 -15.32 19.81
C LEU A 567 9.12 -15.11 18.54
N THR A 568 8.82 -15.81 17.44
CA THR A 568 9.64 -15.76 16.21
C THR A 568 8.92 -15.08 15.06
N LEU A 569 7.76 -15.61 14.66
CA LEU A 569 7.02 -15.17 13.47
C LEU A 569 5.95 -14.12 13.83
N GLY A 570 5.19 -14.28 14.91
CA GLY A 570 4.09 -13.40 15.32
C GLY A 570 4.50 -11.99 15.80
N TRP A 571 5.81 -11.70 15.82
CA TRP A 571 6.37 -10.35 15.94
C TRP A 571 6.78 -9.74 14.59
N ALA A 572 6.98 -10.54 13.55
CA ALA A 572 7.19 -10.08 12.17
C ALA A 572 5.87 -9.99 11.37
N PHE A 573 4.91 -10.85 11.72
CA PHE A 573 3.57 -10.97 11.12
C PHE A 573 2.50 -10.46 12.10
#